data_AF-A0A968BZT4-F1
#
_entry.id   AF-A0A968BZT4-F1
#
_cell.length_a   1.000
_cell.length_b   1.000
_cell.length_c   1.000
_cell.angle_alpha   90.00
_cell.angle_beta   90.00
_cell.angle_gamma   90.00
#
_symmetry.space_group_name_H-M   'P 1'
#
loop_
_entity.id
_entity.type
_entity.pdbx_description
1 polymer ?
#
loop_
_entity_poly.entity_id
_entity_poly.type
_entity_poly.pdbx_seq_one_letter_code
_entity_poly.pdbx_strand_id
1 'polypeptide(L)'
;DGFPRTIAQAEALEKLLAELGHKLAVVPNIEVPEDVLLARLAGRWTCRKCGAMYHQLFSPPQEGGVCDRCAGQLYQRPDDTPETQKHRIVVYLEQTAPLIDYYREKGLLVEVDGRPGIDQIQAELLEIIAAL
;
A
#
# COMPACT_ATOMS: atom_id res chain seq x y z
N ASP A 1 1.36 -8.31 4.89
CA ASP A 1 0.86 -7.21 4.04
C ASP A 1 1.30 -7.46 2.59
N GLY A 2 0.41 -7.23 1.63
CA GLY A 2 0.62 -7.50 0.20
C GLY A 2 0.46 -8.97 -0.23
N PHE A 3 -0.26 -9.78 0.56
CA PHE A 3 -0.72 -11.13 0.22
C PHE A 3 -2.18 -11.26 0.65
N PRO A 4 -3.06 -11.85 -0.17
CA PRO A 4 -2.80 -12.43 -1.49
C PRO A 4 -2.65 -11.38 -2.60
N ARG A 5 -2.10 -11.81 -3.75
CA ARG A 5 -1.97 -11.01 -4.99
C ARG A 5 -2.64 -11.64 -6.20
N THR A 6 -3.15 -12.87 -6.07
CA THR A 6 -3.87 -13.60 -7.11
C THR A 6 -5.05 -14.36 -6.50
N ILE A 7 -6.05 -14.70 -7.31
CA ILE A 7 -7.21 -15.48 -6.89
C ILE A 7 -6.81 -16.82 -6.27
N ALA A 8 -5.87 -17.53 -6.90
CA ALA A 8 -5.37 -18.81 -6.38
C ALA A 8 -4.73 -18.66 -4.97
N GLN A 9 -4.07 -17.54 -4.69
CA GLN A 9 -3.54 -17.26 -3.35
C GLN A 9 -4.66 -16.95 -2.34
N ALA A 10 -5.70 -16.24 -2.77
CA ALA A 10 -6.86 -15.96 -1.93
C ALA A 10 -7.61 -17.24 -1.55
N GLU A 11 -7.85 -18.13 -2.51
CA GLU A 11 -8.46 -19.45 -2.27
C GLU A 11 -7.61 -20.31 -1.31
N ALA A 12 -6.28 -20.33 -1.52
CA ALA A 12 -5.37 -21.04 -0.64
C ALA A 12 -5.37 -20.48 0.81
N LEU A 13 -5.44 -19.15 0.95
CA LEU A 13 -5.54 -18.49 2.24
C LEU A 13 -6.85 -18.83 2.95
N GLU A 14 -7.98 -18.79 2.25
CA GLU A 14 -9.29 -19.14 2.81
C GLU A 14 -9.32 -20.58 3.31
N LYS A 15 -8.78 -21.52 2.51
CA LYS A 15 -8.68 -22.92 2.92
C LYS A 15 -7.85 -23.09 4.19
N LEU A 16 -6.68 -22.45 4.24
CA LEU A 16 -5.80 -22.52 5.41
C LEU A 16 -6.47 -21.94 6.67
N LEU A 17 -7.15 -20.81 6.55
CA LEU A 17 -7.86 -20.21 7.68
C LEU A 17 -8.98 -21.13 8.17
N ALA A 18 -9.75 -21.73 7.26
CA ALA A 18 -10.81 -22.66 7.61
C ALA A 18 -10.28 -23.91 8.35
N GLU A 19 -9.14 -24.46 7.92
CA GLU A 19 -8.46 -25.57 8.62
C GLU A 19 -8.03 -25.19 10.04
N LEU A 20 -7.72 -23.92 10.28
CA LEU A 20 -7.37 -23.37 11.60
C LEU A 20 -8.60 -22.91 12.40
N GLY A 21 -9.82 -23.05 11.89
CA GLY A 21 -11.05 -22.58 12.54
C GLY A 21 -11.22 -21.06 12.52
N HIS A 22 -10.54 -20.37 11.61
CA HIS A 22 -10.60 -18.92 11.42
C HIS A 22 -11.28 -18.55 10.10
N LYS A 23 -11.71 -17.29 10.00
CA LYS A 23 -12.24 -16.69 8.77
C LYS A 23 -11.71 -15.27 8.63
N LEU A 24 -11.61 -14.79 7.40
CA LEU A 24 -11.38 -13.36 7.17
C LEU A 24 -12.60 -12.57 7.64
N ALA A 25 -12.36 -11.48 8.37
CA ALA A 25 -13.41 -10.58 8.83
C ALA A 25 -13.64 -9.44 7.85
N VAL A 26 -12.57 -8.89 7.27
CA VAL A 26 -12.62 -7.75 6.35
C VAL A 26 -11.38 -7.72 5.46
N VAL A 27 -11.53 -7.14 4.27
CA VAL A 27 -10.45 -6.84 3.32
C VAL A 27 -10.54 -5.37 2.91
N PRO A 28 -9.75 -4.48 3.54
CA PRO A 28 -9.71 -3.07 3.13
C PRO A 28 -8.99 -2.89 1.79
N ASN A 29 -9.67 -2.26 0.83
CA ASN A 29 -9.07 -1.77 -0.41
C ASN A 29 -8.84 -0.27 -0.28
N ILE A 30 -7.57 0.13 -0.17
CA ILE A 30 -7.20 1.54 -0.08
C ILE A 30 -7.05 2.08 -1.50
N GLU A 31 -8.08 2.76 -1.97
CA GLU A 31 -8.16 3.28 -3.34
C GLU A 31 -7.45 4.62 -3.46
N VAL A 32 -6.58 4.73 -4.46
CA VAL A 32 -5.90 5.97 -4.82
C VAL A 32 -5.85 6.09 -6.34
N PRO A 33 -6.23 7.24 -6.93
CA PRO A 33 -6.08 7.46 -8.36
C PRO A 33 -4.65 7.23 -8.86
N GLU A 34 -4.51 6.69 -10.07
CA GLU A 34 -3.21 6.30 -10.65
C GLU A 34 -2.21 7.46 -10.72
N ASP A 35 -2.67 8.64 -11.11
CA ASP A 35 -1.86 9.86 -11.18
C ASP A 35 -1.33 10.28 -9.81
N VAL A 36 -2.16 10.17 -8.77
CA VAL A 36 -1.78 10.43 -7.38
C VAL A 36 -0.78 9.37 -6.89
N LEU A 37 -0.96 8.09 -7.23
CA LEU A 37 -0.03 7.02 -6.91
C LEU A 37 1.34 7.24 -7.55
N LEU A 38 1.37 7.54 -8.85
CA LEU A 38 2.60 7.82 -9.58
C LEU A 38 3.35 9.02 -8.99
N ALA A 39 2.64 10.10 -8.65
CA ALA A 39 3.22 11.28 -8.00
C ALA A 39 3.82 10.93 -6.62
N ARG A 40 3.14 10.09 -5.82
CA ARG A 40 3.62 9.61 -4.51
C ARG A 40 4.85 8.71 -4.62
N LEU A 41 4.97 7.94 -5.69
CA LEU A 41 6.07 7.01 -5.91
C LEU A 41 7.32 7.72 -6.43
N ALA A 42 7.16 8.66 -7.37
CA ALA A 42 8.28 9.40 -7.96
C ALA A 42 9.00 10.31 -6.96
N GLY A 43 8.32 10.74 -5.90
CA GLY A 43 8.88 11.64 -4.89
C GLY A 43 9.56 10.95 -3.70
N ARG A 44 9.64 9.61 -3.65
CA ARG A 44 10.12 8.87 -2.48
C ARG A 44 11.65 8.89 -2.36
N TRP A 45 12.14 9.24 -1.18
CA TRP A 45 13.55 9.19 -0.81
C TRP A 45 13.75 8.31 0.42
N THR A 46 14.83 7.54 0.46
CA THR A 46 15.15 6.66 1.59
C THR A 46 16.54 7.01 2.12
N CYS A 47 16.72 7.01 3.44
CA CYS A 47 18.03 7.16 4.05
C CYS A 47 18.84 5.87 3.95
N ARG A 48 20.05 5.95 3.41
CA ARG A 48 20.98 4.80 3.31
C ARG A 48 21.36 4.18 4.66
N LYS A 49 21.33 4.97 5.73
CA LYS A 49 21.84 4.58 7.06
C LYS A 49 20.76 4.01 7.97
N CYS A 50 19.60 4.64 8.05
CA CYS A 50 18.55 4.26 8.99
C CYS A 50 17.23 3.83 8.35
N GLY A 51 17.13 3.85 7.00
CA GLY A 51 15.91 3.46 6.29
C GLY A 51 14.75 4.45 6.42
N ALA A 52 14.94 5.59 7.09
CA ALA A 52 13.92 6.63 7.17
C ALA A 52 13.48 7.06 5.76
N MET A 53 12.17 7.21 5.59
CA MET A 53 11.56 7.58 4.31
C MET A 53 11.13 9.04 4.33
N TYR A 54 11.34 9.71 3.21
CA TYR A 54 10.95 11.08 2.94
C TYR A 54 10.21 11.14 1.61
N HIS A 55 9.45 12.20 1.41
CA HIS A 55 8.80 12.46 0.15
C HIS A 55 8.98 13.92 -0.25
N GLN A 56 9.44 14.19 -1.48
CA GLN A 56 9.79 15.55 -1.93
C GLN A 56 8.68 16.59 -1.73
N LEU A 57 7.41 16.20 -1.91
CA LEU A 57 6.25 17.08 -1.70
C LEU A 57 5.57 16.92 -0.33
N PHE A 58 5.26 15.70 0.09
CA PHE A 58 4.43 15.46 1.29
C PHE A 58 5.20 15.41 2.61
N SER A 59 6.50 15.10 2.59
CA SER A 59 7.34 15.00 3.79
C SER A 59 8.81 15.26 3.41
N PRO A 60 9.15 16.47 2.94
CA PRO A 60 10.50 16.78 2.49
C PRO A 60 11.47 16.73 3.68
N PRO A 61 12.75 16.37 3.46
CA PRO A 61 13.78 16.58 4.46
C PRO A 61 14.00 18.09 4.69
N GLN A 62 14.53 18.46 5.85
CA GLN A 62 14.87 19.87 6.13
C GLN A 62 15.97 20.37 5.19
N GLU A 63 16.93 19.50 4.86
CA GLU A 63 18.00 19.77 3.92
C GLU A 63 18.01 18.73 2.79
N GLY A 64 18.14 19.22 1.55
CA GLY A 64 18.11 18.37 0.37
C GLY A 64 19.19 17.28 0.41
N GLY A 65 18.77 16.02 0.36
CA GLY A 65 19.68 14.88 0.35
C GLY A 65 20.17 14.42 1.73
N VAL A 66 19.73 15.05 2.83
CA VAL A 66 20.19 14.75 4.19
C VAL A 66 19.03 14.24 5.05
N CYS A 67 19.25 13.15 5.78
CA CYS A 67 18.24 12.59 6.69
C CYS A 67 18.20 13.36 8.01
N ASP A 68 17.06 13.97 8.32
CA ASP A 68 16.80 14.68 9.58
C ASP A 68 16.99 13.81 10.85
N ARG A 69 16.89 12.47 10.74
CA ARG A 69 17.02 11.56 11.89
C ARG A 69 18.46 11.19 12.24
N CYS A 70 19.35 11.11 11.25
CA CYS A 70 20.69 10.54 11.46
C CYS A 70 21.81 11.16 10.63
N ALA A 71 21.51 12.25 9.92
CA ALA A 71 22.37 12.93 8.97
C ALA A 71 22.92 12.05 7.82
N GLY A 72 22.33 10.87 7.60
CA GLY A 72 22.71 9.97 6.52
C GLY A 72 22.22 10.47 5.15
N GLN A 73 22.90 10.06 4.08
CA GLN A 73 22.54 10.39 2.70
C GLN A 73 21.16 9.82 2.34
N LEU A 74 20.31 10.65 1.76
CA LEU A 74 19.07 10.23 1.11
C LEU A 74 19.33 9.85 -0.34
N TYR A 75 18.65 8.80 -0.81
CA TYR A 75 18.70 8.37 -2.20
C TYR A 75 17.31 7.92 -2.66
N GLN A 76 17.05 8.05 -3.95
CA GLN A 76 15.92 7.37 -4.58
C GLN A 76 16.32 5.94 -4.91
N ARG A 77 15.43 4.99 -4.64
CA ARG A 77 15.74 3.59 -4.88
C ARG A 77 15.70 3.31 -6.40
N PRO A 78 16.48 2.35 -6.90
CA PRO A 78 16.50 2.04 -8.34
C PRO A 78 15.14 1.62 -8.90
N ASP A 79 14.24 1.09 -8.07
CA ASP A 79 12.89 0.67 -8.42
C ASP A 79 11.86 1.82 -8.41
N ASP A 80 12.27 3.05 -8.09
CA ASP A 80 11.40 4.23 -8.05
C ASP A 80 11.42 5.06 -9.36
N THR A 81 11.85 4.48 -10.50
CA THR A 81 11.76 5.16 -11.82
C THR A 81 10.33 5.18 -12.37
N PRO A 82 9.95 6.19 -13.18
CA PRO A 82 8.63 6.24 -13.81
C PRO A 82 8.28 4.97 -14.58
N GLU A 83 9.24 4.37 -15.28
CA GLU A 83 9.07 3.15 -16.06
C GLU A 83 8.78 1.95 -15.16
N THR A 84 9.53 1.79 -14.06
CA THR A 84 9.30 0.70 -13.10
C THR A 84 7.97 0.86 -12.40
N GLN A 85 7.57 2.08 -12.02
CA GLN A 85 6.29 2.30 -11.36
C GLN A 85 5.11 2.01 -12.29
N LYS A 86 5.16 2.46 -13.56
CA LYS A 86 4.14 2.12 -14.56
C LYS A 86 4.02 0.61 -14.75
N HIS A 87 5.14 -0.11 -14.87
CA HIS A 87 5.11 -1.56 -15.00
C HIS A 87 4.47 -2.24 -13.78
N ARG A 88 4.75 -1.75 -12.56
CA ARG A 88 4.14 -2.26 -11.33
C ARG A 88 2.62 -2.04 -11.29
N ILE A 89 2.14 -0.91 -11.79
CA ILE A 89 0.71 -0.62 -11.89
C ILE A 89 0.04 -1.58 -12.87
N VAL A 90 0.66 -1.83 -14.03
CA VAL A 90 0.16 -2.84 -14.99
C VAL A 90 0.06 -4.22 -14.34
N VAL A 91 1.11 -4.68 -13.67
CA VAL A 91 1.10 -5.98 -12.98
C VAL A 91 0.03 -6.04 -11.89
N TYR A 92 -0.18 -4.95 -11.14
CA TYR A 92 -1.25 -4.84 -10.15
C TYR A 92 -2.62 -4.99 -10.80
N LEU A 93 -2.89 -4.27 -11.90
CA LEU A 93 -4.15 -4.34 -12.62
C LEU A 93 -4.43 -5.73 -13.19
N GLU A 94 -3.41 -6.43 -13.68
CA GLU A 94 -3.56 -7.77 -14.26
C GLU A 94 -3.76 -8.86 -13.20
N GLN A 95 -3.04 -8.78 -12.08
CA GLN A 95 -2.95 -9.90 -11.14
C GLN A 95 -3.77 -9.66 -9.87
N THR A 96 -3.71 -8.44 -9.34
CA THR A 96 -4.21 -8.09 -8.00
C THR A 96 -5.58 -7.41 -8.05
N ALA A 97 -5.86 -6.55 -9.03
CA ALA A 97 -7.17 -5.91 -9.16
C ALA A 97 -8.36 -6.90 -9.26
N PRO A 98 -8.23 -8.10 -9.88
CA PRO A 98 -9.30 -9.10 -9.85
C PRO A 98 -9.70 -9.56 -8.43
N LEU A 99 -8.82 -9.40 -7.43
CA LEU A 99 -9.16 -9.69 -6.02
C LEU A 99 -10.20 -8.73 -5.46
N ILE A 100 -10.33 -7.54 -6.02
CA ILE A 100 -11.34 -6.55 -5.60
C ILE A 100 -12.73 -7.14 -5.80
N ASP A 101 -13.03 -7.60 -7.02
CA ASP A 101 -14.32 -8.23 -7.33
C ASP A 101 -14.53 -9.52 -6.53
N TYR A 102 -13.48 -10.35 -6.43
CA TYR A 102 -13.52 -11.59 -5.65
C TYR A 102 -13.94 -11.38 -4.19
N TYR A 103 -13.36 -10.39 -3.50
CA TYR A 103 -13.71 -10.10 -2.12
C TYR A 103 -14.99 -9.30 -1.97
N ARG A 104 -15.38 -8.51 -2.99
CA ARG A 104 -16.66 -7.80 -3.04
C ARG A 104 -17.82 -8.78 -3.12
N GLU A 105 -17.74 -9.78 -3.99
CA GLU A 105 -18.75 -10.84 -4.13
C GLU A 105 -18.94 -11.65 -2.84
N LYS A 106 -17.89 -11.75 -2.01
CA LYS A 106 -17.92 -12.41 -0.69
C LYS A 106 -18.42 -11.51 0.43
N GLY A 107 -18.69 -10.22 0.17
CA GLY A 107 -19.10 -9.26 1.19
C GLY A 107 -18.01 -8.93 2.21
N LEU A 108 -16.73 -9.18 1.88
CA LEU A 108 -15.60 -8.91 2.76
C LEU A 108 -14.87 -7.60 2.42
N LEU A 109 -15.04 -7.10 1.19
CA LEU A 109 -14.36 -5.90 0.73
C LEU A 109 -14.96 -4.64 1.33
N VAL A 110 -14.11 -3.74 1.81
CA VAL A 110 -14.46 -2.36 2.18
C VAL A 110 -13.54 -1.40 1.44
N GLU A 111 -14.12 -0.36 0.84
CA GLU A 111 -13.37 0.67 0.12
C GLU A 111 -12.96 1.76 1.10
N VAL A 112 -11.70 2.20 1.03
CA VAL A 112 -11.12 3.26 1.87
C VAL A 112 -10.42 4.26 0.97
N ASP A 113 -10.72 5.55 1.11
CA ASP A 113 -10.05 6.58 0.33
C ASP A 113 -8.60 6.77 0.83
N GLY A 114 -7.62 6.48 -0.01
CA GLY A 114 -6.20 6.62 0.32
C GLY A 114 -5.63 8.01 0.08
N ARG A 115 -6.42 9.00 -0.34
CA ARG A 115 -5.96 10.39 -0.60
C ARG A 115 -5.66 11.21 0.67
N PRO A 116 -6.43 11.10 1.78
CA PRO A 116 -6.18 11.86 3.00
C PRO A 116 -4.83 11.57 3.66
N GLY A 117 -4.55 12.29 4.76
CA GLY A 117 -3.35 12.05 5.58
C GLY A 117 -3.39 10.69 6.29
N ILE A 118 -2.22 10.17 6.65
CA ILE A 118 -2.07 8.85 7.30
C ILE A 118 -2.96 8.73 8.54
N ASP A 119 -3.02 9.77 9.38
CA ASP A 119 -3.81 9.75 10.62
C ASP A 119 -5.32 9.61 10.35
N GLN A 120 -5.82 10.18 9.25
CA GLN A 120 -7.24 10.10 8.88
C GLN A 120 -7.57 8.71 8.35
N ILE A 121 -6.72 8.15 7.47
CA ILE A 121 -6.88 6.79 6.94
C ILE A 121 -6.81 5.77 8.08
N GLN A 122 -5.88 5.97 9.04
CA GLN A 122 -5.77 5.11 10.21
C GLN A 122 -7.03 5.15 11.08
N ALA A 123 -7.60 6.33 11.32
CA ALA A 123 -8.84 6.46 12.08
C ALA A 123 -10.00 5.72 11.41
N GLU A 124 -10.17 5.90 10.09
CA GLU A 124 -11.20 5.22 9.31
C GLU A 124 -11.06 3.68 9.35
N LEU A 125 -9.83 3.17 9.19
CA LEU A 125 -9.58 1.72 9.27
C LEU A 125 -9.90 1.14 10.66
N LEU A 126 -9.61 1.88 11.73
CA LEU A 126 -9.94 1.46 13.09
C LEU A 126 -11.45 1.45 13.33
N GLU A 127 -12.18 2.43 12.81
CA GLU A 127 -13.64 2.48 12.89
C GLU A 127 -14.28 1.29 12.16
N ILE A 128 -13.79 0.97 10.95
CA ILE A 128 -14.23 -0.20 10.18
C ILE A 128 -14.02 -1.48 10.99
N ILE A 129 -12.83 -1.68 11.55
CA ILE A 129 -12.51 -2.90 12.31
C ILE A 129 -13.35 -3.00 13.59
N ALA A 130 -13.62 -1.88 14.26
CA ALA A 130 -14.42 -1.85 15.48
C ALA A 130 -15.91 -2.18 15.23
N ALA A 131 -16.39 -2.08 13.99
CA ALA A 131 -17.77 -2.35 13.61
C ALA A 131 -18.05 -3.81 13.21
N LEU A 132 -17.03 -4.68 13.18
CA LEU A 132 -17.12 -6.11 12.82
C LEU A 132 -17.41 -7.01 14.03
#